data_AF-A0A538HIZ4-F1
#
_entry.id   AF-A0A538HIZ4-F1
#
_cell.length_a   1.000
_cell.length_b   1.000
_cell.length_c   1.000
_cell.angle_alpha   90.00
_cell.angle_beta   90.00
_cell.angle_gamma   90.00
#
_symmetry.space_group_name_H-M   'P 1'
#
loop_
_entity.id
_entity.type
_entity.pdbx_description
1 polymer ?
#
loop_
_entity_poly.entity_id
_entity_poly.type
_entity_poly.pdbx_seq_one_letter_code
_entity_poly.pdbx_strand_id
1 'polypeptide(L)'
;MRVQEVAPGLWRWTGLHPDWKPADAGREGWEQEVGCVYYEAPDAVVLVDPLAPPEDEERFWEALDRDVERADKPVRVLLTVSWHGRSAEAVAKRYGAATDGTLPNGVEVHTAAAGEETAYWLPAHGALVFGDVVLGADDGVRLCPESWLGGTLDQLKDELRPLLDLPVERLLVSHGEPVLESGRSALERALDV
;
A
#
# COMPACT_ATOMS: atom_id res chain seq x y z
N MET A 1 -6.02 -3.62 -15.48
CA MET A 1 -5.86 -2.78 -14.27
C MET A 1 -7.06 -1.87 -13.96
N ARG A 2 -7.36 -1.61 -12.67
CA ARG A 2 -8.23 -0.50 -12.22
C ARG A 2 -7.35 0.62 -11.66
N VAL A 3 -7.53 1.85 -12.14
CA VAL A 3 -6.78 3.04 -11.69
C VAL A 3 -7.76 4.04 -11.10
N GLN A 4 -7.43 4.62 -9.95
CA GLN A 4 -8.25 5.58 -9.25
C GLN A 4 -7.40 6.74 -8.70
N GLU A 5 -7.82 7.97 -9.01
CA GLU A 5 -7.35 9.15 -8.28
C GLU A 5 -8.03 9.16 -6.91
N VAL A 6 -7.24 9.11 -5.85
CA VAL A 6 -7.71 9.16 -4.46
C VAL A 6 -7.81 10.61 -4.00
N ALA A 7 -6.83 11.42 -4.36
CA ALA A 7 -6.75 12.86 -4.19
C ALA A 7 -5.73 13.42 -5.18
N PRO A 8 -5.66 14.73 -5.44
CA PRO A 8 -4.61 15.30 -6.28
C PRO A 8 -3.22 14.88 -5.82
N GLY A 9 -2.45 14.22 -6.69
CA GLY A 9 -1.11 13.70 -6.37
C GLY A 9 -1.09 12.39 -5.58
N LEU A 10 -2.24 11.76 -5.32
CA LEU A 10 -2.36 10.45 -4.67
C LEU A 10 -3.27 9.53 -5.49
N TRP A 11 -2.69 8.43 -5.96
CA TRP A 11 -3.37 7.47 -6.82
C TRP A 11 -3.20 6.06 -6.29
N ARG A 12 -4.23 5.24 -6.53
CA ARG A 12 -4.17 3.79 -6.31
C ARG A 12 -4.45 3.08 -7.63
N TRP A 13 -3.71 2.02 -7.90
CA TRP A 13 -4.07 1.10 -8.97
C TRP A 13 -4.01 -0.35 -8.51
N THR A 14 -4.70 -1.24 -9.22
CA THR A 14 -4.61 -2.69 -9.04
C THR A 14 -3.99 -3.36 -10.26
N GLY A 15 -3.26 -4.45 -10.03
CA GLY A 15 -2.78 -5.36 -11.08
C GLY A 15 -2.95 -6.82 -10.66
N LEU A 16 -2.95 -7.72 -11.63
CA LEU A 16 -3.01 -9.16 -11.37
C LEU A 16 -1.66 -9.65 -10.85
N HIS A 17 -1.61 -10.19 -9.64
CA HIS A 17 -0.37 -10.70 -9.08
C HIS A 17 0.12 -11.92 -9.89
N PRO A 18 1.35 -11.90 -10.41
CA PRO A 18 1.82 -12.88 -11.39
C PRO A 18 1.92 -14.30 -10.84
N ASP A 19 2.24 -14.43 -9.55
CA ASP A 19 2.43 -15.74 -8.90
C ASP A 19 1.15 -16.32 -8.25
N TRP A 20 0.03 -15.59 -8.29
CA TRP A 20 -1.22 -16.04 -7.68
C TRP A 20 -1.79 -17.26 -8.42
N LYS A 21 -2.37 -18.20 -7.66
CA LYS A 21 -3.06 -19.38 -8.18
C LYS A 21 -4.46 -19.48 -7.57
N PRO A 22 -5.42 -20.14 -8.23
CA PRO A 22 -6.76 -20.35 -7.65
C PRO A 22 -6.79 -21.04 -6.27
N ALA A 23 -5.73 -21.79 -5.93
CA ALA A 23 -5.60 -22.42 -4.62
C ALA A 23 -5.23 -21.44 -3.49
N ASP A 24 -4.75 -20.24 -3.83
CA ASP A 24 -4.41 -19.17 -2.90
C ASP A 24 -5.64 -18.32 -2.53
N ALA A 25 -6.79 -18.58 -3.16
CA ALA A 25 -8.05 -17.90 -2.89
C ALA A 25 -8.72 -18.39 -1.59
N GLY A 26 -9.66 -17.60 -1.09
CA GLY A 26 -10.56 -17.98 0.00
C GLY A 26 -10.22 -17.32 1.33
N ARG A 27 -10.87 -17.79 2.41
CA ARG A 27 -10.90 -17.10 3.70
C ARG A 27 -9.53 -16.89 4.36
N GLU A 28 -8.66 -17.88 4.23
CA GLU A 28 -7.28 -17.85 4.76
C GLU A 28 -6.27 -17.41 3.69
N GLY A 29 -6.77 -17.08 2.49
CA GLY A 29 -5.99 -16.71 1.32
C GLY A 29 -6.23 -15.26 0.91
N TRP A 30 -5.87 -14.95 -0.33
CA TRP A 30 -5.92 -13.60 -0.89
C TRP A 30 -6.40 -13.60 -2.35
N GLU A 31 -6.89 -12.45 -2.79
CA GLU A 31 -7.44 -12.27 -4.13
C GLU A 31 -6.36 -11.92 -5.16
N GLN A 32 -6.51 -12.35 -6.41
CA GLN A 32 -5.49 -12.17 -7.44
C GLN A 32 -5.13 -10.69 -7.69
N GLU A 33 -6.08 -9.78 -7.56
CA GLU A 33 -5.85 -8.34 -7.73
C GLU A 33 -5.21 -7.74 -6.47
N VAL A 34 -4.04 -7.10 -6.66
CA VAL A 34 -3.31 -6.42 -5.60
C VAL A 34 -3.14 -4.94 -5.89
N GLY A 35 -3.31 -4.13 -4.86
CA GLY A 35 -3.23 -2.68 -4.86
C GLY A 35 -1.80 -2.18 -4.70
N CYS A 36 -1.53 -1.07 -5.37
CA CYS A 36 -0.29 -0.30 -5.34
C CYS A 36 -0.63 1.20 -5.20
N VAL A 37 0.30 2.00 -4.67
CA VAL A 37 0.08 3.45 -4.45
C VAL A 37 1.13 4.28 -5.16
N TYR A 38 0.69 5.38 -5.76
CA TYR A 38 1.53 6.46 -6.28
C TYR A 38 1.23 7.72 -5.47
N TYR A 39 2.28 8.37 -4.98
CA TYR A 39 2.18 9.59 -4.19
C TYR A 39 3.24 10.62 -4.61
N GLU A 40 2.79 11.84 -4.93
CA GLU A 40 3.66 13.00 -5.13
C GLU A 40 4.00 13.65 -3.80
N ALA A 41 5.04 13.14 -3.14
CA ALA A 41 5.63 13.76 -1.97
C ALA A 41 6.24 15.14 -2.32
N PRO A 42 6.50 16.00 -1.32
CA PRO A 42 7.15 17.29 -1.54
C PRO A 42 8.45 17.22 -2.35
N ASP A 43 9.27 16.18 -2.13
CA ASP A 43 10.60 16.03 -2.71
C ASP A 43 10.81 14.75 -3.55
N ALA A 44 9.76 13.93 -3.74
CA ALA A 44 9.85 12.69 -4.51
C ALA A 44 8.54 12.30 -5.18
N VAL A 45 8.63 11.47 -6.22
CA VAL A 45 7.54 10.57 -6.62
C VAL A 45 7.71 9.26 -5.88
N VAL A 46 6.73 8.85 -5.10
CA VAL A 46 6.77 7.68 -4.24
C VAL A 46 5.86 6.61 -4.80
N LEU A 47 6.40 5.41 -5.04
CA LEU A 47 5.60 4.22 -5.31
C LEU A 47 5.67 3.27 -4.12
N VAL A 48 4.51 2.82 -3.65
CA VAL A 48 4.41 1.79 -2.60
C VAL A 48 3.94 0.49 -3.24
N ASP A 49 4.69 -0.58 -3.00
CA ASP A 49 4.45 -1.96 -3.50
C ASP A 49 4.19 -2.06 -5.01
N PRO A 50 4.95 -1.37 -5.88
CA PRO A 50 4.59 -1.23 -7.28
C PRO A 50 4.53 -2.56 -8.03
N LEU A 51 3.45 -2.75 -8.75
CA LEU A 51 3.27 -3.79 -9.75
C LEU A 51 2.93 -3.13 -11.10
N ALA A 52 3.80 -3.33 -12.09
CA ALA A 52 3.49 -3.07 -13.48
C ALA A 52 2.53 -4.19 -13.95
N PRO A 53 1.26 -3.87 -14.24
CA PRO A 53 0.26 -4.91 -14.50
C PRO A 53 0.60 -5.64 -15.82
N PRO A 54 0.81 -6.97 -15.82
CA PRO A 54 1.17 -7.71 -17.03
C PRO A 54 0.14 -7.57 -18.15
N GLU A 55 -1.12 -7.32 -17.80
CA GLU A 55 -2.21 -7.14 -18.76
C GLU A 55 -2.21 -5.77 -19.46
N ASP A 56 -1.52 -4.76 -18.92
CA ASP A 56 -1.54 -3.37 -19.38
C ASP A 56 -0.14 -2.70 -19.32
N GLU A 57 0.94 -3.50 -19.40
CA GLU A 57 2.30 -3.09 -19.05
C GLU A 57 2.81 -1.88 -19.84
N GLU A 58 2.66 -1.88 -21.17
CA GLU A 58 3.12 -0.76 -22.03
C GLU A 58 2.45 0.56 -21.63
N ARG A 59 1.13 0.54 -21.47
CA ARG A 59 0.33 1.70 -21.07
C ARG A 59 0.68 2.17 -19.65
N PHE A 60 0.99 1.24 -18.74
CA PHE A 60 1.43 1.58 -17.39
C PHE A 60 2.76 2.36 -17.43
N TRP A 61 3.76 1.86 -18.17
CA TRP A 61 5.05 2.53 -18.27
C TRP A 61 4.96 3.89 -18.96
N GLU A 62 4.20 4.01 -20.04
CA GLU A 62 3.97 5.31 -20.71
C GLU A 62 3.34 6.34 -19.77
N ALA A 63 2.36 5.93 -18.96
CA ALA A 63 1.72 6.82 -17.99
C ALA A 63 2.69 7.22 -16.87
N LEU A 64 3.41 6.25 -16.30
CA LEU A 64 4.36 6.51 -15.21
C LEU A 64 5.53 7.38 -15.67
N ASP A 65 6.05 7.18 -16.88
CA ASP A 65 7.09 8.03 -17.47
C ASP A 65 6.66 9.49 -17.55
N ARG A 66 5.47 9.72 -18.12
CA ARG A 66 4.90 11.07 -18.23
C ARG A 66 4.73 11.72 -16.86
N ASP A 67 4.26 10.95 -15.88
CA ASP A 67 3.97 11.50 -14.55
C ASP A 67 5.24 11.75 -13.74
N VAL A 68 6.27 10.92 -13.89
CA VAL A 68 7.62 11.16 -13.34
C VAL A 68 8.29 12.37 -14.00
N GLU A 69 8.23 12.47 -15.34
CA GLU A 69 8.76 13.63 -16.08
C GLU A 69 8.06 14.93 -15.67
N ARG A 70 6.72 14.92 -15.55
CA ARG A 70 5.94 16.07 -15.09
C ARG A 70 6.30 16.49 -13.67
N ALA A 71 6.49 15.54 -12.77
CA ALA A 71 6.78 15.83 -11.37
C ALA A 71 8.18 16.42 -11.17
N ASP A 72 9.13 16.11 -12.07
CA ASP A 72 10.53 16.57 -12.05
C ASP A 72 11.20 16.37 -10.69
N LYS A 73 11.00 15.16 -10.12
CA LYS A 73 11.46 14.76 -8.79
C LYS A 73 12.08 13.38 -8.84
N PRO A 74 13.01 13.06 -7.92
CA PRO A 74 13.53 11.71 -7.80
C PRO A 74 12.42 10.71 -7.47
N VAL A 75 12.53 9.50 -8.01
CA VAL A 75 11.63 8.40 -7.67
C VAL A 75 12.12 7.69 -6.40
N ARG A 76 11.18 7.24 -5.58
CA ARG A 76 11.38 6.43 -4.38
C ARG A 76 10.43 5.24 -4.42
N VAL A 77 10.95 4.07 -4.11
CA VAL A 77 10.16 2.84 -4.02
C VAL A 77 10.17 2.38 -2.57
N LEU A 78 8.97 2.18 -2.03
CA LEU A 78 8.74 1.74 -0.66
C LEU A 78 8.02 0.40 -0.70
N LEU A 79 8.39 -0.50 0.22
CA LEU A 79 7.75 -1.81 0.36
C LEU A 79 7.13 -1.91 1.74
N THR A 80 5.85 -2.26 1.81
CA THR A 80 5.17 -2.51 3.09
C THR A 80 5.67 -3.81 3.73
N VAL A 81 5.91 -4.84 2.92
CA VAL A 81 6.50 -6.13 3.32
C VAL A 81 7.53 -6.60 2.29
N SER A 82 8.50 -7.40 2.71
CA SER A 82 9.65 -7.75 1.86
C SER A 82 9.29 -8.50 0.57
N TRP A 83 8.21 -9.29 0.58
CA TRP A 83 7.73 -10.04 -0.58
C TRP A 83 6.88 -9.20 -1.55
N HIS A 84 6.58 -7.93 -1.24
CA HIS A 84 5.92 -7.00 -2.17
C HIS A 84 6.86 -6.41 -3.23
N GLY A 85 8.08 -6.95 -3.35
CA GLY A 85 9.08 -6.52 -4.31
C GLY A 85 8.60 -6.45 -5.76
N ARG A 86 7.71 -7.36 -6.21
CA ARG A 86 6.96 -7.28 -7.48
C ARG A 86 7.73 -6.58 -8.62
N SER A 87 7.30 -5.38 -9.04
CA SER A 87 7.95 -4.57 -10.07
C SER A 87 8.88 -3.47 -9.52
N ALA A 88 9.16 -3.46 -8.21
CA ALA A 88 10.04 -2.50 -7.55
C ALA A 88 11.42 -2.42 -8.18
N GLU A 89 12.05 -3.56 -8.51
CA GLU A 89 13.36 -3.57 -9.17
C GLU A 89 13.30 -2.93 -10.57
N ALA A 90 12.24 -3.23 -11.34
CA ALA A 90 12.04 -2.65 -12.67
C ALA A 90 11.85 -1.13 -12.60
N VAL A 91 11.02 -0.65 -11.66
CA VAL A 91 10.83 0.79 -11.40
C VAL A 91 12.16 1.43 -10.97
N ALA A 92 12.86 0.83 -10.00
CA ALA A 92 14.10 1.40 -9.47
C ALA A 92 15.17 1.53 -10.55
N LYS A 93 15.32 0.50 -11.40
CA LYS A 93 16.23 0.52 -12.53
C LYS A 93 15.84 1.55 -13.57
N ARG A 94 14.54 1.70 -13.87
CA ARG A 94 14.04 2.63 -14.90
C ARG A 94 14.28 4.08 -14.53
N TYR A 95 14.06 4.45 -13.27
CA TYR A 95 14.12 5.84 -12.81
C TYR A 95 15.33 6.17 -11.92
N GLY A 96 16.26 5.23 -11.73
CA GLY A 96 17.40 5.41 -10.83
C GLY A 96 16.97 5.66 -9.38
N ALA A 97 15.90 5.01 -8.93
CA ALA A 97 15.35 5.22 -7.60
C ALA A 97 16.33 4.72 -6.51
N ALA A 98 16.46 5.47 -5.43
CA ALA A 98 17.26 5.04 -4.29
C ALA A 98 16.55 3.91 -3.52
N THR A 99 17.31 2.89 -3.13
CA THR A 99 16.86 1.75 -2.32
C THR A 99 17.56 1.69 -0.96
N ASP A 100 18.12 2.83 -0.52
CA ASP A 100 18.94 2.97 0.68
C ASP A 100 18.11 3.08 1.99
N GLY A 101 16.79 2.97 1.89
CA GLY A 101 15.85 3.09 3.02
C GLY A 101 15.57 4.52 3.46
N THR A 102 16.08 5.54 2.75
CA THR A 102 15.78 6.94 3.07
C THR A 102 14.33 7.26 2.72
N LEU A 103 13.56 7.70 3.72
CA LEU A 103 12.18 8.11 3.53
C LEU A 103 12.09 9.49 2.84
N PRO A 104 11.20 9.66 1.85
CA PRO A 104 10.83 10.96 1.32
C PRO A 104 10.23 11.87 2.41
N ASN A 105 10.28 13.18 2.21
CA ASN A 105 9.58 14.10 3.10
C ASN A 105 8.07 13.85 3.07
N GLY A 106 7.41 14.00 4.23
CA GLY A 106 5.96 13.79 4.32
C GLY A 106 5.53 12.33 4.16
N VAL A 107 6.43 11.39 4.43
CA VAL A 107 6.14 9.96 4.61
C VAL A 107 6.65 9.54 5.98
N GLU A 108 5.77 8.97 6.80
CA GLU A 108 6.10 8.46 8.13
C GLU A 108 5.89 6.94 8.17
N VAL A 109 6.66 6.26 9.02
CA VAL A 109 6.66 4.79 9.13
C VAL A 109 6.08 4.35 10.46
N HIS A 110 5.22 3.34 10.40
CA HIS A 110 4.71 2.60 11.55
C HIS A 110 4.90 1.11 11.33
N THR A 111 5.60 0.44 12.23
CA THR A 111 5.92 -0.98 12.10
C THR A 111 4.94 -1.84 12.88
N ALA A 112 4.42 -2.89 12.24
CA ALA A 112 3.66 -3.96 12.87
C ALA A 112 4.50 -5.24 12.83
N ALA A 113 5.21 -5.52 13.92
CA ALA A 113 6.14 -6.63 14.00
C ALA A 113 5.44 -8.00 13.89
N ALA A 114 4.20 -8.10 14.36
CA ALA A 114 3.41 -9.33 14.25
C ALA A 114 3.21 -9.81 12.81
N GLY A 115 3.20 -8.89 11.83
CA GLY A 115 3.04 -9.18 10.40
C GLY A 115 4.28 -8.89 9.55
N GLU A 116 5.43 -8.61 10.17
CA GLU A 116 6.66 -8.18 9.47
C GLU A 116 6.42 -6.98 8.50
N GLU A 117 5.45 -6.12 8.84
CA GLU A 117 4.96 -5.06 7.97
C GLU A 117 5.36 -3.66 8.45
N THR A 118 5.64 -2.79 7.48
CA THR A 118 5.69 -1.35 7.60
C THR A 118 4.46 -0.72 6.94
N ALA A 119 3.62 -0.07 7.74
CA ALA A 119 2.58 0.82 7.24
C ALA A 119 3.16 2.23 7.04
N TYR A 120 2.73 2.89 5.96
CA TYR A 120 3.16 4.26 5.65
C TYR A 120 2.04 5.26 5.93
N TRP A 121 2.34 6.27 6.75
CA TRP A 121 1.46 7.41 6.98
C TRP A 121 1.82 8.56 6.04
N LEU A 122 0.81 9.10 5.35
CA LEU A 122 0.90 10.22 4.42
C LEU A 122 0.10 11.41 4.98
N PRO A 123 0.70 12.25 5.86
CA PRO A 123 -0.02 13.31 6.57
C PRO A 123 -0.79 14.27 5.65
N ALA A 124 -0.21 14.62 4.50
CA ALA A 124 -0.82 15.54 3.54
C ALA A 124 -2.16 15.05 2.96
N HIS A 125 -2.41 13.74 3.00
CA HIS A 125 -3.62 13.12 2.48
C HIS A 125 -4.48 12.46 3.55
N GLY A 126 -4.06 12.52 4.82
CA GLY A 126 -4.71 11.79 5.90
C GLY A 126 -4.78 10.28 5.61
N ALA A 127 -3.77 9.71 4.96
CA ALA A 127 -3.83 8.34 4.41
C ALA A 127 -2.81 7.40 5.05
N LEU A 128 -3.27 6.24 5.51
CA LEU A 128 -2.41 5.09 5.83
C LEU A 128 -2.37 4.12 4.65
N VAL A 129 -1.18 3.59 4.36
CA VAL A 129 -0.96 2.55 3.35
C VAL A 129 -0.52 1.27 4.04
N PHE A 130 -1.29 0.20 3.84
CA PHE A 130 -1.07 -1.14 4.38
C PHE A 130 -0.82 -2.16 3.28
N GLY A 131 0.01 -3.14 3.59
CA GLY A 131 0.28 -4.31 2.75
C GLY A 131 -0.74 -5.40 2.99
N ASP A 132 -0.42 -6.24 3.98
CA ASP A 132 -1.03 -7.51 4.30
C ASP A 132 -1.74 -7.52 5.65
N VAL A 133 -1.39 -6.68 6.62
CA VAL A 133 -1.98 -6.74 7.98
C VAL A 133 -3.39 -6.15 8.09
N VAL A 134 -3.73 -5.19 7.23
CA VAL A 134 -5.08 -4.60 7.11
C VAL A 134 -5.57 -4.76 5.68
N LEU A 135 -6.71 -5.43 5.52
CA LEU A 135 -7.29 -5.81 4.24
C LEU A 135 -8.64 -5.13 4.04
N GLY A 136 -8.96 -4.79 2.78
CA GLY A 136 -10.28 -4.32 2.40
C GLY A 136 -11.36 -5.38 2.64
N ALA A 137 -12.54 -4.92 3.04
CA ALA A 137 -13.73 -5.74 3.27
C ALA A 137 -14.99 -4.96 2.87
N ASP A 138 -16.13 -5.65 2.75
CA ASP A 138 -17.39 -5.05 2.29
C ASP A 138 -17.78 -3.77 3.05
N ASP A 139 -17.56 -3.74 4.37
CA ASP A 139 -17.95 -2.64 5.26
C ASP A 139 -16.75 -1.81 5.80
N GLY A 140 -15.64 -1.82 5.05
CA GLY A 140 -14.43 -1.04 5.34
C GLY A 140 -13.17 -1.89 5.29
N VAL A 141 -12.58 -2.18 6.45
CA VAL A 141 -11.38 -3.02 6.55
C VAL A 141 -11.53 -4.09 7.62
N ARG A 142 -10.68 -5.10 7.54
CA ARG A 142 -10.50 -6.15 8.53
C ARG A 142 -9.00 -6.44 8.71
N LEU A 143 -8.64 -7.09 9.81
CA LEU A 143 -7.30 -7.65 9.94
C LEU A 143 -7.12 -8.89 9.05
N CYS A 144 -5.86 -9.18 8.73
CA CYS A 144 -5.48 -10.39 8.03
C CYS A 144 -5.87 -11.65 8.82
N PRO A 145 -5.91 -12.83 8.17
CA PRO A 145 -5.96 -14.09 8.89
C PRO A 145 -4.76 -14.22 9.85
N GLU A 146 -4.97 -14.78 11.04
CA GLU A 146 -3.88 -15.00 12.01
C GLU A 146 -2.79 -15.92 11.43
N SER A 147 -3.14 -16.79 10.48
CA SER A 147 -2.22 -17.68 9.76
C SER A 147 -1.15 -16.96 8.95
N TRP A 148 -1.30 -15.66 8.70
CA TRP A 148 -0.32 -14.82 7.99
C TRP A 148 0.71 -14.19 8.95
N LEU A 149 0.45 -14.22 10.25
CA LEU A 149 1.26 -13.53 11.25
C LEU A 149 2.37 -14.43 11.78
N GLY A 150 3.50 -13.81 12.11
CA GLY A 150 4.51 -14.39 13.01
C GLY A 150 4.12 -14.29 14.48
N GLY A 151 3.09 -13.50 14.80
CA GLY A 151 2.51 -13.29 16.13
C GLY A 151 1.02 -13.65 16.21
N THR A 152 0.30 -12.95 17.09
CA THR A 152 -1.15 -13.13 17.32
C THR A 152 -1.93 -11.89 16.86
N LEU A 153 -3.24 -12.06 16.64
CA LEU A 153 -4.12 -10.93 16.32
C LEU A 153 -4.17 -9.87 17.45
N ASP A 154 -4.08 -10.28 18.71
CA ASP A 154 -4.08 -9.35 19.84
C ASP A 154 -2.81 -8.47 19.85
N GLN A 155 -1.65 -9.07 19.55
CA GLN A 155 -0.40 -8.32 19.40
C GLN A 155 -0.50 -7.33 18.24
N LEU A 156 -1.01 -7.77 17.08
CA LEU A 156 -1.21 -6.87 15.94
C LEU A 156 -2.15 -5.72 16.30
N LYS A 157 -3.25 -5.99 17.01
CA LYS A 157 -4.19 -4.95 17.46
C LYS A 157 -3.52 -3.93 18.36
N ASP A 158 -2.70 -4.37 19.30
CA ASP A 158 -1.96 -3.48 20.20
C ASP A 158 -0.93 -2.63 19.44
N GLU A 159 -0.28 -3.19 18.41
CA GLU A 159 0.67 -2.49 17.55
C GLU A 159 0.00 -1.44 16.63
N LEU A 160 -1.20 -1.72 16.15
CA LEU A 160 -1.96 -0.82 15.27
C LEU A 160 -2.77 0.25 16.04
N ARG A 161 -3.09 0.03 17.32
CA ARG A 161 -3.90 0.97 18.13
C ARG A 161 -3.35 2.40 18.16
N PRO A 162 -2.02 2.67 18.24
CA PRO A 162 -1.49 4.03 18.19
C PRO A 162 -1.81 4.79 16.90
N LEU A 163 -2.11 4.10 15.79
CA LEU A 163 -2.51 4.76 14.54
C LEU A 163 -3.84 5.51 14.64
N LEU A 164 -4.66 5.18 15.65
CA LEU A 164 -5.92 5.88 15.94
C LEU A 164 -5.71 7.29 16.49
N ASP A 165 -4.50 7.64 16.93
CA ASP A 165 -4.17 9.01 17.35
C ASP A 165 -3.90 9.93 16.14
N LEU A 166 -3.73 9.37 14.94
CA LEU A 166 -3.57 10.12 13.70
C LEU A 166 -4.92 10.59 13.14
N PRO A 167 -4.96 11.71 12.39
CA PRO A 167 -6.16 12.17 11.70
C PRO A 167 -6.42 11.36 10.42
N VAL A 168 -6.65 10.06 10.57
CA VAL A 168 -6.80 9.12 9.44
C VAL A 168 -8.14 9.30 8.75
N GLU A 169 -8.10 9.70 7.49
CA GLU A 169 -9.25 9.80 6.60
C GLU A 169 -9.33 8.62 5.63
N ARG A 170 -8.18 8.07 5.23
CA ARG A 170 -8.08 7.06 4.17
C ARG A 170 -7.23 5.87 4.60
N LEU A 171 -7.65 4.68 4.19
CA LEU A 171 -6.90 3.42 4.32
C LEU A 171 -6.70 2.85 2.91
N LEU A 172 -5.48 2.88 2.43
CA LEU A 172 -5.08 2.27 1.15
C LEU A 172 -4.49 0.90 1.46
N VAL A 173 -5.04 -0.13 0.82
CA VAL A 173 -4.72 -1.53 1.11
C VAL A 173 -4.26 -2.25 -0.15
N SER A 174 -3.37 -3.24 0.02
CA SER A 174 -2.97 -4.12 -1.09
C SER A 174 -4.12 -5.06 -1.47
N HIS A 175 -4.75 -5.74 -0.52
CA HIS A 175 -5.88 -6.63 -0.82
C HIS A 175 -7.24 -5.97 -0.57
N GLY A 176 -8.14 -6.08 -1.55
CA GLY A 176 -9.51 -5.56 -1.46
C GLY A 176 -9.64 -4.07 -1.83
N GLU A 177 -10.79 -3.49 -1.50
CA GLU A 177 -11.09 -2.09 -1.76
C GLU A 177 -10.55 -1.16 -0.66
N PRO A 178 -10.08 0.06 -1.02
CA PRO A 178 -9.63 1.04 -0.04
C PRO A 178 -10.81 1.71 0.67
N VAL A 179 -10.55 2.28 1.85
CA VAL A 179 -11.46 3.22 2.53
C VAL A 179 -11.02 4.64 2.20
N LEU A 180 -11.90 5.44 1.60
CA LEU A 180 -11.55 6.78 1.08
C LEU A 180 -12.04 7.94 1.95
N GLU A 181 -12.90 7.64 2.93
CA GLU A 181 -13.46 8.58 3.89
C GLU A 181 -13.66 7.86 5.22
N SER A 182 -13.59 8.58 6.35
CA SER A 182 -13.82 8.00 7.69
C SER A 182 -12.89 6.82 8.02
N GLY A 183 -11.65 6.85 7.51
CA GLY A 183 -10.65 5.79 7.68
C GLY A 183 -10.39 5.43 9.14
N ARG A 184 -10.30 6.41 10.03
CA ARG A 184 -10.18 6.18 11.49
C ARG A 184 -11.30 5.27 12.00
N SER A 185 -12.56 5.58 11.71
CA SER A 185 -13.70 4.80 12.18
C SER A 185 -13.71 3.38 11.61
N ALA A 186 -13.22 3.19 10.38
CA ALA A 186 -13.07 1.86 9.80
C ALA A 186 -11.96 1.06 10.49
N LEU A 187 -10.85 1.71 10.84
CA LEU A 187 -9.75 1.09 11.58
C LEU A 187 -10.16 0.76 13.02
N GLU A 188 -10.88 1.64 13.72
CA GLU A 188 -11.44 1.37 15.07
C GLU A 188 -12.28 0.09 15.08
N ARG A 189 -13.19 -0.06 14.10
CA ARG A 189 -14.00 -1.28 13.94
C ARG A 189 -13.15 -2.52 13.70
N ALA A 190 -12.12 -2.45 12.87
CA ALA A 190 -11.25 -3.60 12.60
C ALA A 190 -10.40 -4.01 13.80
N LEU A 191 -10.11 -3.06 14.70
CA LEU A 191 -9.35 -3.31 15.93
C LEU A 191 -10.24 -3.73 17.11
N ASP A 192 -11.56 -3.71 16.94
CA ASP A 192 -12.59 -3.95 17.98
C ASP A 192 -12.45 -3.00 19.19
N VAL A 193 -12.24 -1.69 18.95
CA VAL A 193 -12.07 -0.66 20.00
C VAL A 193 -13.03 0.52 19.87
#